data_AF-I6LN90-F1
#
_entry.id   AF-I6LN90-F1
#
_cell.length_a   1.000
_cell.length_b   1.000
_cell.length_c   1.000
_cell.angle_alpha   90.00
_cell.angle_beta   90.00
_cell.angle_gamma   90.00
#
_symmetry.space_group_name_H-M   'P 1'
#
loop_
_entity.id
_entity.type
_entity.pdbx_description
1 polymer ?
#
loop_
_entity_poly.entity_id
_entity_poly.type
_entity_poly.pdbx_seq_one_letter_code
_entity_poly.pdbx_strand_id
1 'polypeptide(L)'
;VNTLVNMTEQELDDVVRTMVDIYSLDLLVGEKYGIKSAIRAERRRLDEAERKKHMELFADIDGKQRKIDENALDTLSQEGLSVEEPHGDNTIILSQNHNFPLNLNTGTDPVLLLQNSGHLSTAVSGLMTLPDNNYCSDQQLKACKKQKRRRSKESGEDGEDRQREHPFIVTEPGELARGKKNGLDYLFDLYEQCGKFLLDVQHIAKERGEKCPTKVTNQVFRHAKHSGAGYINKPKMRHYVHCYALHCLDVEQSNRLRRTYKERGENVGAWRQACYYPLVDMAKDNGWDIEGVFNK
;
A
#
# COMPACT_ATOMS: atom_id res chain seq x y z
N VAL A 1 9.56 26.00 -23.16
CA VAL A 1 8.83 24.95 -22.40
C VAL A 1 8.70 23.67 -23.23
N ASN A 2 7.98 23.68 -24.36
CA ASN A 2 7.68 22.49 -25.17
C ASN A 2 8.88 21.56 -25.43
N THR A 3 10.06 22.12 -25.78
CA THR A 3 11.31 21.35 -25.95
C THR A 3 11.63 20.48 -24.73
N LEU A 4 11.68 21.09 -23.53
CA LEU A 4 11.98 20.39 -22.27
C LEU A 4 10.92 19.32 -21.93
N VAL A 5 9.66 19.56 -22.27
CA VAL A 5 8.56 18.61 -22.06
C VAL A 5 8.67 17.39 -22.99
N ASN A 6 9.34 17.52 -24.14
CA ASN A 6 9.50 16.44 -25.11
C ASN A 6 10.80 15.63 -24.92
N MET A 7 11.78 16.15 -24.16
CA MET A 7 13.05 15.46 -23.89
C MET A 7 12.90 14.26 -22.94
N THR A 8 13.69 13.22 -23.15
CA THR A 8 13.77 12.07 -22.24
C THR A 8 14.36 12.45 -20.89
N GLU A 9 14.10 11.65 -19.85
CA GLU A 9 14.67 11.88 -18.51
C GLU A 9 16.22 11.86 -18.53
N GLN A 10 16.84 11.09 -19.44
CA GLN A 10 18.28 11.05 -19.65
C GLN A 10 18.81 12.37 -20.23
N GLU A 11 18.20 12.88 -21.31
CA GLU A 11 18.58 14.18 -21.88
C GLU A 11 18.36 15.34 -20.88
N LEU A 12 17.38 15.24 -19.99
CA LEU A 12 17.20 16.20 -18.90
C LEU A 12 18.31 16.12 -17.84
N ASP A 13 18.81 14.92 -17.53
CA ASP A 13 19.98 14.74 -16.66
C ASP A 13 21.27 15.26 -17.32
N ASP A 14 21.42 15.09 -18.63
CA ASP A 14 22.58 15.60 -19.38
C ASP A 14 22.52 17.14 -19.56
N VAL A 15 21.32 17.73 -19.65
CA VAL A 15 21.12 19.20 -19.55
C VAL A 15 21.46 19.72 -18.15
N VAL A 16 20.99 19.06 -17.09
CA VAL A 16 21.31 19.46 -15.70
C VAL A 16 22.81 19.31 -15.42
N ARG A 17 23.49 18.32 -16.01
CA ARG A 17 24.95 18.22 -15.98
C ARG A 17 25.62 19.37 -16.74
N THR A 18 25.19 19.62 -17.98
CA THR A 18 25.67 20.75 -18.81
C THR A 18 25.57 22.11 -18.11
N MET A 19 24.47 22.36 -17.38
CA MET A 19 24.28 23.58 -16.59
C MET A 19 25.34 23.78 -15.50
N VAL A 20 25.80 22.70 -14.87
CA VAL A 20 26.84 22.73 -13.82
C VAL A 20 28.23 22.76 -14.44
N ASP A 21 28.51 21.86 -15.38
CA ASP A 21 29.87 21.56 -15.83
C ASP A 21 30.38 22.52 -16.93
N ILE A 22 29.47 23.10 -17.72
CA ILE A 22 29.80 23.99 -18.86
C ILE A 22 29.39 25.44 -18.58
N TYR A 23 28.26 25.66 -17.91
CA TYR A 23 27.78 27.00 -17.56
C TYR A 23 28.10 27.43 -16.12
N SER A 24 28.79 26.58 -15.35
CA SER A 24 29.25 26.86 -13.97
C SER A 24 28.15 27.33 -13.01
N LEU A 25 26.91 26.87 -13.21
CA LEU A 25 25.79 27.23 -12.35
C LEU A 25 25.84 26.41 -11.04
N ASP A 26 26.02 27.10 -9.91
CA ASP A 26 25.96 26.50 -8.57
C ASP A 26 24.51 26.16 -8.19
N LEU A 27 24.03 25.05 -8.76
CA LEU A 27 22.71 24.48 -8.49
C LEU A 27 22.77 23.58 -7.24
N LEU A 28 21.95 23.89 -6.24
CA LEU A 28 21.79 23.05 -5.07
C LEU A 28 21.19 21.69 -5.45
N VAL A 29 21.47 20.66 -4.63
CA VAL A 29 20.94 19.30 -4.84
C VAL A 29 19.41 19.30 -4.99
N GLY A 30 18.71 20.09 -4.17
CA GLY A 30 17.25 20.24 -4.25
C GLY A 30 16.76 20.87 -5.56
N GLU A 31 17.54 21.75 -6.18
CA GLU A 31 17.18 22.44 -7.43
C GLU A 31 17.40 21.52 -8.63
N LYS A 32 18.47 20.71 -8.64
CA LYS A 32 18.72 19.66 -9.64
C LYS A 32 17.56 18.66 -9.70
N TYR A 33 17.03 18.23 -8.55
CA TYR A 33 15.80 17.43 -8.49
C TYR A 33 14.53 18.24 -8.77
N GLY A 34 14.51 19.54 -8.41
CA GLY A 34 13.39 20.45 -8.65
C GLY A 34 13.09 20.67 -10.14
N ILE A 35 14.12 20.93 -10.95
CA ILE A 35 14.00 21.13 -12.41
C ILE A 35 13.33 19.91 -13.08
N LYS A 36 13.87 18.70 -12.83
CA LYS A 36 13.30 17.46 -13.37
C LYS A 36 11.88 17.20 -12.84
N SER A 37 11.62 17.50 -11.57
CA SER A 37 10.29 17.36 -10.96
C SER A 37 9.26 18.32 -11.57
N ALA A 38 9.66 19.54 -11.91
CA ALA A 38 8.79 20.53 -12.57
C ALA A 38 8.44 20.10 -13.99
N ILE A 39 9.42 19.64 -14.77
CA ILE A 39 9.20 19.17 -16.15
C ILE A 39 8.30 17.91 -16.15
N ARG A 40 8.53 16.96 -15.23
CA ARG A 40 7.67 15.77 -15.05
C ARG A 40 6.25 16.13 -14.58
N ALA A 41 6.07 17.23 -13.83
CA ALA A 41 4.76 17.73 -13.47
C ALA A 41 4.03 18.39 -14.65
N GLU A 42 4.76 19.11 -15.50
CA GLU A 42 4.22 19.78 -16.69
C GLU A 42 3.85 18.81 -17.81
N ARG A 43 4.66 17.75 -18.05
CA ARG A 43 4.28 16.64 -18.96
C ARG A 43 2.93 16.04 -18.53
N ARG A 44 2.81 15.63 -17.26
CA ARG A 44 1.54 15.11 -16.70
C ARG A 44 0.36 16.08 -16.86
N ARG A 45 0.61 17.39 -16.78
CA ARG A 45 -0.44 18.42 -16.97
C ARG A 45 -0.93 18.49 -18.42
N LEU A 46 -0.04 18.22 -19.38
CA LEU A 46 -0.37 18.15 -20.80
C LEU A 46 -1.03 16.81 -21.16
N ASP A 47 -0.53 15.69 -20.66
CA ASP A 47 -1.12 14.35 -20.83
C ASP A 47 -2.60 14.32 -20.37
N GLU A 48 -2.89 14.89 -19.20
CA GLU A 48 -4.25 15.01 -18.66
C GLU A 48 -5.14 15.95 -19.51
N ALA A 49 -4.57 17.02 -20.07
CA ALA A 49 -5.29 17.96 -20.93
C ALA A 49 -5.61 17.36 -22.31
N GLU A 50 -4.72 16.56 -22.87
CA GLU A 50 -4.95 15.80 -24.11
C GLU A 50 -5.99 14.69 -23.90
N ARG A 51 -5.87 13.92 -22.81
CA ARG A 51 -6.92 12.99 -22.37
C ARG A 51 -8.29 13.65 -22.23
N LYS A 52 -8.35 14.86 -21.68
CA LYS A 52 -9.61 15.61 -21.54
C LYS A 52 -10.19 15.98 -22.89
N LYS A 53 -9.38 16.48 -23.83
CA LYS A 53 -9.82 16.77 -25.21
C LYS A 53 -10.30 15.52 -25.96
N HIS A 54 -9.58 14.40 -25.82
CA HIS A 54 -9.97 13.13 -26.44
C HIS A 54 -11.31 12.60 -25.89
N MET A 55 -11.55 12.79 -24.58
CA MET A 55 -12.82 12.45 -23.93
C MET A 55 -13.96 13.39 -24.33
N GLU A 56 -13.68 14.67 -24.56
CA GLU A 56 -14.65 15.64 -25.10
C GLU A 56 -15.01 15.33 -26.56
N LEU A 57 -14.03 14.98 -27.40
CA LEU A 57 -14.26 14.52 -28.78
C LEU A 57 -15.10 13.23 -28.85
N PHE A 58 -14.90 12.28 -27.93
CA PHE A 58 -15.75 11.10 -27.84
C PHE A 58 -17.19 11.42 -27.40
N ALA A 59 -17.38 12.41 -26.53
CA ALA A 59 -18.71 12.88 -26.13
C ALA A 59 -19.45 13.58 -27.29
N ASP A 60 -18.74 14.32 -28.15
CA ASP A 60 -19.31 14.93 -29.37
C ASP A 60 -19.68 13.88 -30.45
N ILE A 61 -18.98 12.74 -30.51
CA ILE A 61 -19.33 11.62 -31.39
C ILE A 61 -20.61 10.94 -30.90
N ASP A 62 -20.71 10.63 -29.61
CA ASP A 62 -21.91 10.05 -29.00
C ASP A 62 -23.12 11.01 -29.07
N GLY A 63 -22.87 12.32 -28.92
CA GLY A 63 -23.85 13.39 -29.14
C GLY A 63 -24.27 13.59 -30.60
N LYS A 64 -23.52 13.06 -31.58
CA LYS A 64 -23.93 12.96 -32.99
C LYS A 64 -24.68 11.66 -33.27
N GLN A 65 -24.24 10.53 -32.72
CA GLN A 65 -24.94 9.25 -32.89
C GLN A 65 -26.40 9.36 -32.40
N ARG A 66 -26.61 9.91 -31.20
CA ARG A 66 -27.94 10.17 -30.64
C ARG A 66 -28.81 11.17 -31.42
N LYS A 67 -28.29 11.82 -32.47
CA LYS A 67 -29.07 12.65 -33.42
C LYS A 67 -29.35 11.97 -34.76
N ILE A 68 -28.71 10.83 -35.03
CA ILE A 68 -29.04 9.97 -36.17
C ILE A 68 -30.22 9.08 -35.78
N ASP A 69 -30.20 8.54 -34.56
CA ASP A 69 -31.17 7.55 -34.10
C ASP A 69 -32.61 8.11 -33.93
N GLU A 70 -32.78 9.39 -33.56
CA GLU A 70 -34.13 10.02 -33.54
C GLU A 70 -34.74 10.16 -34.94
N ASN A 71 -33.94 10.36 -35.99
CA ASN A 71 -34.43 10.50 -37.36
C ASN A 71 -34.69 9.14 -38.05
N ALA A 72 -34.48 8.01 -37.34
CA ALA A 72 -34.69 6.66 -37.87
C ALA A 72 -35.93 5.96 -37.28
N LEU A 73 -36.55 6.52 -36.24
CA LEU A 73 -37.63 5.86 -35.49
C LEU A 73 -39.05 6.10 -36.05
N ASP A 74 -39.24 7.18 -36.82
CA ASP A 74 -40.55 7.67 -37.27
C ASP A 74 -41.00 7.10 -38.64
N THR A 75 -40.59 5.89 -39.01
CA THR A 75 -40.90 5.32 -40.34
C THR A 75 -41.01 3.79 -40.40
N LEU A 76 -41.41 3.11 -39.31
CA LEU A 76 -41.77 1.68 -39.40
C LEU A 76 -42.82 1.22 -38.36
N SER A 77 -44.11 1.47 -38.64
CA SER A 77 -45.21 0.77 -37.95
C SER A 77 -46.51 0.72 -38.77
N GLN A 78 -46.49 0.04 -39.93
CA GLN A 78 -47.74 -0.39 -40.58
C GLN A 78 -47.57 -1.70 -41.36
N GLU A 79 -48.23 -2.75 -40.85
CA GLU A 79 -48.73 -3.98 -41.52
C GLU A 79 -47.75 -4.99 -42.18
N GLY A 80 -48.12 -6.28 -42.15
CA GLY A 80 -47.87 -7.19 -43.29
C GLY A 80 -47.11 -8.52 -43.10
N LEU A 81 -47.70 -9.49 -42.38
CA LEU A 81 -47.80 -10.96 -42.68
C LEU A 81 -46.62 -11.80 -43.25
N SER A 82 -46.64 -13.12 -42.92
CA SER A 82 -45.88 -14.25 -43.53
C SER A 82 -44.36 -14.32 -43.30
N VAL A 83 -43.67 -15.47 -43.43
CA VAL A 83 -43.93 -16.89 -43.04
C VAL A 83 -42.64 -17.71 -43.29
N GLU A 84 -42.48 -18.84 -42.58
CA GLU A 84 -41.52 -19.95 -42.81
C GLU A 84 -40.01 -19.86 -42.46
N GLU A 85 -39.58 -20.93 -41.77
CA GLU A 85 -38.24 -21.56 -41.69
C GLU A 85 -37.98 -22.40 -42.99
N PRO A 86 -36.86 -23.17 -43.23
CA PRO A 86 -35.89 -23.73 -42.27
C PRO A 86 -34.40 -23.93 -42.70
N HIS A 87 -33.59 -24.33 -41.70
CA HIS A 87 -32.44 -25.28 -41.76
C HIS A 87 -31.18 -24.99 -42.60
N GLY A 88 -30.01 -25.40 -42.06
CA GLY A 88 -28.75 -25.52 -42.80
C GLY A 88 -27.48 -25.63 -41.94
N ASP A 89 -27.07 -26.85 -41.58
CA ASP A 89 -25.76 -27.12 -40.95
C ASP A 89 -24.58 -26.90 -41.91
N ASN A 90 -23.36 -26.70 -41.37
CA ASN A 90 -22.19 -27.55 -41.71
C ASN A 90 -20.95 -27.26 -40.83
N THR A 91 -20.10 -28.29 -40.67
CA THR A 91 -18.84 -28.27 -39.89
C THR A 91 -17.62 -28.36 -40.82
N ILE A 92 -16.47 -27.78 -40.44
CA ILE A 92 -15.14 -28.21 -40.91
C ILE A 92 -14.05 -27.85 -39.87
N ILE A 93 -12.95 -28.62 -39.86
CA ILE A 93 -11.82 -28.55 -38.90
C ILE A 93 -10.50 -28.70 -39.71
N LEU A 94 -9.36 -28.20 -39.16
CA LEU A 94 -8.05 -28.90 -39.03
C LEU A 94 -6.79 -28.09 -39.44
N SER A 95 -5.73 -28.14 -38.60
CA SER A 95 -4.28 -27.98 -38.93
C SER A 95 -3.76 -26.58 -39.39
N GLN A 96 -2.48 -26.17 -39.31
CA GLN A 96 -1.19 -26.58 -38.67
C GLN A 96 -0.15 -25.42 -38.91
N ASN A 97 1.07 -25.26 -38.34
CA ASN A 97 1.86 -25.81 -37.21
C ASN A 97 3.16 -24.93 -37.02
N HIS A 98 4.08 -25.36 -36.15
CA HIS A 98 5.56 -25.17 -36.15
C HIS A 98 6.26 -24.03 -35.36
N ASN A 99 7.18 -24.49 -34.50
CA ASN A 99 8.51 -23.96 -34.13
C ASN A 99 8.73 -22.94 -32.98
N PHE A 100 9.08 -23.51 -31.82
CA PHE A 100 10.06 -23.05 -30.81
C PHE A 100 11.53 -23.20 -31.36
N PRO A 101 12.69 -22.96 -30.65
CA PRO A 101 12.88 -22.88 -29.18
C PRO A 101 14.05 -22.01 -28.56
N LEU A 102 14.13 -22.00 -27.21
CA LEU A 102 15.31 -21.79 -26.31
C LEU A 102 16.10 -20.43 -26.38
N ASN A 103 16.61 -19.75 -25.33
CA ASN A 103 17.09 -20.00 -23.94
C ASN A 103 18.63 -20.02 -23.79
N LEU A 104 19.21 -19.08 -23.00
CA LEU A 104 20.37 -19.36 -22.13
C LEU A 104 20.53 -18.37 -20.96
N ASN A 105 21.23 -18.78 -19.89
CA ASN A 105 21.51 -18.05 -18.64
C ASN A 105 22.95 -17.50 -18.55
N THR A 106 23.13 -16.41 -17.81
CA THR A 106 24.22 -16.08 -16.85
C THR A 106 23.65 -15.04 -15.85
N GLY A 107 23.96 -14.95 -14.56
CA GLY A 107 25.14 -15.36 -13.77
C GLY A 107 26.08 -14.15 -13.56
N THR A 108 26.44 -13.67 -12.37
CA THR A 108 26.27 -14.16 -10.97
C THR A 108 26.37 -13.00 -9.94
N ASP A 109 25.89 -13.21 -8.70
CA ASP A 109 26.26 -12.47 -7.45
C ASP A 109 27.79 -12.60 -7.15
N PRO A 110 28.48 -11.80 -6.26
CA PRO A 110 28.07 -11.57 -4.85
C PRO A 110 28.50 -10.26 -4.09
N VAL A 111 27.64 -9.83 -3.14
CA VAL A 111 27.88 -9.52 -1.68
C VAL A 111 29.12 -8.72 -1.19
N LEU A 112 28.93 -7.66 -0.35
CA LEU A 112 29.45 -7.48 1.05
C LEU A 112 29.29 -6.05 1.67
N LEU A 113 28.75 -5.99 2.92
CA LEU A 113 29.02 -5.04 4.05
C LEU A 113 28.85 -3.50 3.84
N LEU A 114 28.81 -2.61 4.87
CA LEU A 114 29.01 -2.72 6.33
C LEU A 114 27.95 -1.89 7.15
N GLN A 115 28.11 -1.83 8.47
CA GLN A 115 27.16 -1.37 9.51
C GLN A 115 27.37 0.10 9.99
N ASN A 116 26.61 0.44 11.05
CA ASN A 116 26.76 1.53 12.04
C ASN A 116 26.22 2.93 11.69
N SER A 117 25.69 3.77 12.60
CA SER A 117 25.26 3.76 14.03
C SER A 117 25.77 5.05 14.69
N GLY A 118 24.92 5.77 15.42
CA GLY A 118 25.25 7.06 16.06
C GLY A 118 24.16 8.12 15.77
N HIS A 119 23.33 8.69 16.65
CA HIS A 119 23.15 8.76 18.13
C HIS A 119 23.30 10.23 18.63
N LEU A 120 22.46 10.60 19.63
CA LEU A 120 22.51 11.79 20.52
C LEU A 120 21.97 13.17 20.07
N SER A 121 21.24 13.80 21.02
CA SER A 121 20.97 15.24 21.28
C SER A 121 20.16 16.07 20.25
N THR A 122 19.23 16.98 20.60
CA THR A 122 18.85 17.74 21.84
C THR A 122 19.54 19.09 22.07
N ALA A 123 18.90 20.17 21.58
CA ALA A 123 18.83 21.55 22.14
C ALA A 123 17.64 22.26 21.42
N VAL A 124 16.74 23.10 21.97
CA VAL A 124 16.67 24.15 23.02
C VAL A 124 17.19 25.55 22.63
N SER A 125 16.49 26.60 23.09
CA SER A 125 16.59 28.04 22.69
C SER A 125 16.13 28.32 21.24
N GLY A 126 15.64 29.51 20.85
CA GLY A 126 15.62 30.87 21.45
C GLY A 126 16.20 31.88 20.42
N LEU A 127 15.92 33.19 20.39
CA LEU A 127 15.11 34.10 21.23
C LEU A 127 15.09 35.52 20.54
N MET A 128 14.01 36.32 20.67
CA MET A 128 13.81 37.72 20.15
C MET A 128 13.74 37.89 18.60
N THR A 129 12.82 38.68 17.97
CA THR A 129 12.51 40.14 17.96
C THR A 129 13.65 41.02 17.41
N LEU A 130 13.44 42.05 16.59
CA LEU A 130 12.48 43.17 16.63
C LEU A 130 11.83 43.52 15.24
N PRO A 131 10.89 44.49 15.14
CA PRO A 131 9.99 44.66 13.99
C PRO A 131 10.36 45.84 13.05
N ASP A 132 9.57 46.01 12.00
CA ASP A 132 9.30 47.33 11.42
C ASP A 132 7.81 47.50 11.06
N ASN A 133 7.32 48.74 10.99
CA ASN A 133 5.89 49.07 11.10
C ASN A 133 5.37 49.98 9.98
N ASN A 134 4.30 49.59 9.26
CA ASN A 134 3.46 50.54 8.54
C ASN A 134 2.01 50.04 8.34
N TYR A 135 1.13 50.96 7.92
CA TYR A 135 -0.30 50.96 8.25
C TYR A 135 -1.24 50.02 7.46
N CYS A 136 -2.34 49.72 8.15
CA CYS A 136 -3.51 48.95 7.74
C CYS A 136 -4.20 49.42 6.44
N SER A 137 -4.78 48.46 5.70
CA SER A 137 -6.06 48.65 5.02
C SER A 137 -6.86 47.34 5.00
N ASP A 138 -8.05 47.33 5.61
CA ASP A 138 -8.93 46.15 5.71
C ASP A 138 -9.72 45.90 4.43
N GLN A 139 -9.51 44.74 3.77
CA GLN A 139 -10.59 44.12 2.99
C GLN A 139 -10.44 42.63 2.67
N GLN A 140 -11.61 41.99 2.53
CA GLN A 140 -11.88 40.63 2.01
C GLN A 140 -11.23 39.43 2.71
N LEU A 141 -11.94 38.98 3.75
CA LEU A 141 -12.41 37.59 3.90
C LEU A 141 -12.27 36.71 2.63
N LYS A 142 -11.46 35.64 2.71
CA LYS A 142 -11.75 34.33 2.11
C LYS A 142 -10.88 33.22 2.72
N ALA A 143 -11.49 32.37 3.54
CA ALA A 143 -10.82 31.21 4.11
C ALA A 143 -10.54 30.14 3.04
N CYS A 144 -9.31 30.12 2.50
CA CYS A 144 -8.89 29.17 1.48
C CYS A 144 -8.74 27.76 2.08
N LYS A 145 -9.85 27.00 2.10
CA LYS A 145 -9.88 25.60 2.56
C LYS A 145 -8.89 24.78 1.74
N LYS A 146 -7.88 24.20 2.39
CA LYS A 146 -6.78 23.45 1.78
C LYS A 146 -7.32 22.15 1.13
N GLN A 147 -7.80 22.26 -0.10
CA GLN A 147 -8.54 21.20 -0.80
C GLN A 147 -7.59 20.06 -1.20
N LYS A 148 -7.50 19.07 -0.32
CA LYS A 148 -6.72 17.83 -0.47
C LYS A 148 -6.98 17.20 -1.85
N ARG A 149 -6.00 17.29 -2.76
CA ARG A 149 -6.04 16.67 -4.10
C ARG A 149 -6.45 15.20 -3.98
N ARG A 150 -7.70 14.88 -4.37
CA ARG A 150 -8.13 13.49 -4.55
C ARG A 150 -7.41 12.99 -5.80
N ARG A 151 -6.49 12.05 -5.62
CA ARG A 151 -5.80 11.40 -6.73
C ARG A 151 -6.79 10.46 -7.42
N SER A 152 -6.85 10.51 -8.75
CA SER A 152 -7.68 9.63 -9.57
C SER A 152 -7.38 8.15 -9.22
N LYS A 153 -8.42 7.33 -9.00
CA LYS A 153 -8.27 5.88 -8.79
C LYS A 153 -8.22 5.24 -10.18
N GLU A 154 -7.02 5.06 -10.73
CA GLU A 154 -6.82 4.22 -11.93
C GLU A 154 -7.22 2.78 -11.60
N SER A 155 -7.88 2.12 -12.55
CA SER A 155 -8.49 0.79 -12.39
C SER A 155 -7.46 -0.34 -12.47
N GLY A 156 -6.51 -0.37 -11.53
CA GLY A 156 -5.66 -1.53 -11.30
C GLY A 156 -6.39 -2.61 -10.50
N GLU A 157 -6.33 -3.85 -10.98
CA GLU A 157 -7.09 -5.01 -10.44
C GLU A 157 -6.54 -5.60 -9.12
N ASP A 158 -5.73 -4.83 -8.37
CA ASP A 158 -5.40 -5.07 -6.95
C ASP A 158 -6.04 -3.98 -6.05
N GLY A 159 -7.12 -3.36 -6.55
CA GLY A 159 -7.81 -2.19 -6.00
C GLY A 159 -8.98 -2.49 -5.06
N GLU A 160 -9.08 -3.73 -4.55
CA GLU A 160 -10.00 -4.11 -3.47
C GLU A 160 -9.79 -3.16 -2.28
N ASP A 161 -10.81 -2.36 -1.96
CA ASP A 161 -10.69 -1.32 -0.93
C ASP A 161 -10.62 -1.98 0.46
N ARG A 162 -9.39 -2.32 0.87
CA ARG A 162 -9.07 -2.90 2.19
C ARG A 162 -9.65 -2.01 3.27
N GLN A 163 -10.81 -2.42 3.78
CA GLN A 163 -11.52 -1.69 4.81
C GLN A 163 -10.58 -1.49 5.99
N ARG A 164 -10.39 -0.23 6.41
CA ARG A 164 -9.38 0.08 7.41
C ARG A 164 -9.79 -0.52 8.74
N GLU A 165 -9.09 -1.60 9.10
CA GLU A 165 -9.08 -2.26 10.40
C GLU A 165 -9.38 -1.29 11.55
N HIS A 166 -10.37 -1.64 12.36
CA HIS A 166 -10.67 -0.86 13.55
C HIS A 166 -9.48 -0.90 14.52
N PRO A 167 -9.08 0.26 15.08
CA PRO A 167 -7.93 0.32 15.97
C PRO A 167 -8.22 -0.48 17.24
N PHE A 168 -7.21 -1.20 17.72
CA PHE A 168 -7.29 -1.94 18.96
C PHE A 168 -7.53 -1.02 20.17
N ILE A 169 -8.16 -1.58 21.20
CA ILE A 169 -8.20 -1.03 22.57
C ILE A 169 -7.72 -2.10 23.54
N VAL A 170 -7.28 -1.71 24.74
CA VAL A 170 -6.98 -2.67 25.81
C VAL A 170 -8.31 -3.24 26.30
N THR A 171 -8.49 -4.56 26.21
CA THR A 171 -9.66 -5.28 26.74
C THR A 171 -9.23 -6.33 27.75
N GLU A 172 -10.09 -6.59 28.71
CA GLU A 172 -9.98 -7.75 29.60
C GLU A 172 -10.10 -9.08 28.83
N PRO A 173 -9.62 -10.20 29.40
CA PRO A 173 -9.73 -11.52 28.76
C PRO A 173 -11.20 -11.92 28.58
N GLY A 174 -11.61 -12.14 27.34
CA GLY A 174 -13.00 -12.44 26.97
C GLY A 174 -13.91 -11.20 26.83
N GLU A 175 -13.39 -9.98 27.00
CA GLU A 175 -14.16 -8.76 26.77
C GLU A 175 -14.18 -8.37 25.29
N LEU A 176 -15.38 -8.35 24.72
CA LEU A 176 -15.64 -7.80 23.38
C LEU A 176 -15.47 -6.27 23.38
N ALA A 177 -14.61 -5.76 22.50
CA ALA A 177 -14.40 -4.32 22.34
C ALA A 177 -15.68 -3.60 21.88
N ARG A 178 -16.00 -2.49 22.54
CA ARG A 178 -17.25 -1.75 22.28
C ARG A 178 -17.12 -0.75 21.13
N GLY A 179 -18.05 -0.82 20.18
CA GLY A 179 -18.14 0.12 19.05
C GLY A 179 -17.15 -0.21 17.92
N LYS A 180 -16.66 0.82 17.21
CA LYS A 180 -15.74 0.67 16.06
C LYS A 180 -14.29 0.46 16.51
N LYS A 181 -14.05 -0.59 17.31
CA LYS A 181 -12.80 -0.92 17.99
C LYS A 181 -12.58 -2.44 18.00
N ASN A 182 -11.33 -2.88 17.95
CA ASN A 182 -10.97 -4.29 18.05
C ASN A 182 -10.43 -4.63 19.45
N GLY A 183 -10.72 -5.83 19.97
CA GLY A 183 -10.24 -6.30 21.28
C GLY A 183 -8.86 -6.96 21.22
N LEU A 184 -8.26 -7.20 22.38
CA LEU A 184 -6.96 -7.89 22.46
C LEU A 184 -7.07 -9.40 22.23
N ASP A 185 -8.18 -10.03 22.59
CA ASP A 185 -8.39 -11.46 22.27
C ASP A 185 -8.47 -11.68 20.74
N TYR A 186 -9.12 -10.78 20.01
CA TYR A 186 -9.09 -10.80 18.54
C TYR A 186 -7.68 -10.57 17.98
N LEU A 187 -6.86 -9.72 18.62
CA LEU A 187 -5.46 -9.56 18.23
C LEU A 187 -4.67 -10.88 18.39
N PHE A 188 -4.99 -11.70 19.39
CA PHE A 188 -4.35 -13.00 19.61
C PHE A 188 -4.86 -14.09 18.65
N ASP A 189 -6.17 -14.15 18.37
CA ASP A 189 -6.74 -15.04 17.33
C ASP A 189 -6.07 -14.82 15.95
N LEU A 190 -5.73 -13.57 15.59
CA LEU A 190 -4.98 -13.31 14.35
C LEU A 190 -3.60 -14.00 14.30
N TYR A 191 -2.96 -14.32 15.42
CA TYR A 191 -1.74 -15.14 15.45
C TYR A 191 -2.04 -16.63 15.31
N GLU A 192 -3.11 -17.15 15.92
CA GLU A 192 -3.57 -18.52 15.67
C GLU A 192 -3.93 -18.75 14.21
N GLN A 193 -4.62 -17.80 13.57
CA GLN A 193 -4.89 -17.81 12.14
C GLN A 193 -3.59 -17.79 11.32
N CYS A 194 -2.59 -16.99 11.69
CA CYS A 194 -1.26 -17.05 11.06
C CYS A 194 -0.56 -18.41 11.26
N GLY A 195 -0.83 -19.11 12.37
CA GLY A 195 -0.39 -20.49 12.61
C GLY A 195 -1.07 -21.49 11.68
N LYS A 196 -2.39 -21.39 11.52
CA LYS A 196 -3.19 -22.21 10.58
C LYS A 196 -2.66 -22.04 9.14
N PHE A 197 -2.53 -20.80 8.66
CA PHE A 197 -1.95 -20.50 7.34
C PHE A 197 -0.47 -20.91 7.19
N LEU A 198 0.30 -21.03 8.28
CA LEU A 198 1.65 -21.59 8.23
C LEU A 198 1.60 -23.11 8.01
N LEU A 199 0.70 -23.82 8.70
CA LEU A 199 0.49 -25.27 8.50
C LEU A 199 0.02 -25.59 7.08
N ASP A 200 -0.90 -24.79 6.53
CA ASP A 200 -1.37 -24.93 5.14
C ASP A 200 -0.21 -24.79 4.14
N VAL A 201 0.62 -23.75 4.30
CA VAL A 201 1.81 -23.53 3.46
C VAL A 201 2.87 -24.62 3.67
N GLN A 202 3.01 -25.18 4.88
CA GLN A 202 3.88 -26.33 5.14
C GLN A 202 3.36 -27.61 4.46
N HIS A 203 2.05 -27.82 4.39
CA HIS A 203 1.44 -28.96 3.71
C HIS A 203 1.70 -28.88 2.21
N ILE A 204 1.34 -27.75 1.59
CA ILE A 204 1.57 -27.48 0.16
C ILE A 204 3.05 -27.60 -0.21
N ALA A 205 3.96 -27.13 0.66
CA ALA A 205 5.40 -27.27 0.43
C ALA A 205 5.86 -28.74 0.46
N LYS A 206 5.33 -29.56 1.39
CA LYS A 206 5.63 -31.00 1.45
C LYS A 206 5.12 -31.76 0.23
N GLU A 207 3.88 -31.50 -0.21
CA GLU A 207 3.30 -32.13 -1.40
C GLU A 207 4.09 -31.82 -2.68
N ARG A 208 4.68 -30.61 -2.76
CA ARG A 208 5.48 -30.16 -3.91
C ARG A 208 6.96 -30.53 -3.83
N GLY A 209 7.43 -31.12 -2.73
CA GLY A 209 8.87 -31.32 -2.46
C GLY A 209 9.66 -30.02 -2.27
N GLU A 210 8.99 -28.91 -1.98
CA GLU A 210 9.61 -27.60 -1.71
C GLU A 210 10.15 -27.52 -0.26
N LYS A 211 11.01 -26.53 0.02
CA LYS A 211 11.56 -26.31 1.37
C LYS A 211 10.48 -25.83 2.34
N CYS A 212 9.95 -26.77 3.13
CA CYS A 212 8.98 -26.55 4.21
C CYS A 212 9.41 -25.41 5.18
N PRO A 213 8.63 -24.31 5.31
CA PRO A 213 8.99 -23.18 6.17
C PRO A 213 8.62 -23.41 7.65
N THR A 214 9.56 -23.17 8.58
CA THR A 214 9.36 -23.44 10.02
C THR A 214 8.88 -22.25 10.86
N LYS A 215 9.07 -21.00 10.40
CA LYS A 215 8.56 -19.77 11.04
C LYS A 215 7.70 -18.97 10.04
N VAL A 216 6.82 -18.08 10.50
CA VAL A 216 5.88 -17.32 9.63
C VAL A 216 6.63 -16.41 8.64
N THR A 217 6.66 -16.81 7.36
CA THR A 217 7.39 -16.10 6.29
C THR A 217 6.52 -15.13 5.48
N ASN A 218 7.13 -14.40 4.54
CA ASN A 218 6.39 -13.63 3.53
C ASN A 218 5.40 -14.48 2.71
N GLN A 219 5.63 -15.79 2.56
CA GLN A 219 4.75 -16.69 1.83
C GLN A 219 3.43 -16.92 2.57
N VAL A 220 3.47 -17.06 3.90
CA VAL A 220 2.27 -17.18 4.75
C VAL A 220 1.41 -15.92 4.66
N PHE A 221 2.02 -14.73 4.74
CA PHE A 221 1.30 -13.46 4.56
C PHE A 221 0.71 -13.27 3.16
N ARG A 222 1.33 -13.85 2.12
CA ARG A 222 0.71 -13.89 0.78
C ARG A 222 -0.44 -14.89 0.75
N HIS A 223 -0.25 -16.10 1.26
CA HIS A 223 -1.28 -17.15 1.28
C HIS A 223 -2.54 -16.65 2.00
N ALA A 224 -2.41 -16.09 3.21
CA ALA A 224 -3.51 -15.48 3.96
C ALA A 224 -4.30 -14.43 3.15
N LYS A 225 -3.65 -13.58 2.34
CA LYS A 225 -4.35 -12.61 1.45
C LYS A 225 -5.18 -13.32 0.38
N HIS A 226 -4.67 -14.40 -0.22
CA HIS A 226 -5.39 -15.14 -1.26
C HIS A 226 -6.51 -16.00 -0.66
N SER A 227 -6.34 -16.52 0.55
CA SER A 227 -7.35 -17.26 1.33
C SER A 227 -8.37 -16.34 2.04
N GLY A 228 -8.57 -15.11 1.54
CA GLY A 228 -9.58 -14.16 2.04
C GLY A 228 -9.25 -13.42 3.34
N ALA A 229 -8.19 -13.77 4.07
CA ALA A 229 -7.80 -13.13 5.33
C ALA A 229 -7.00 -11.83 5.12
N GLY A 230 -7.48 -10.94 4.25
CA GLY A 230 -6.83 -9.66 3.88
C GLY A 230 -6.63 -8.67 5.03
N TYR A 231 -7.29 -8.90 6.17
CA TYR A 231 -7.09 -8.17 7.43
C TYR A 231 -5.76 -8.51 8.12
N ILE A 232 -5.17 -9.69 7.87
CA ILE A 232 -3.84 -10.08 8.36
C ILE A 232 -2.76 -9.37 7.54
N ASN A 233 -1.78 -8.74 8.21
CA ASN A 233 -0.67 -8.08 7.52
C ASN A 233 0.64 -8.10 8.32
N LYS A 234 1.76 -8.26 7.61
CA LYS A 234 3.11 -8.39 8.19
C LYS A 234 3.51 -7.24 9.15
N PRO A 235 3.21 -5.96 8.88
CA PRO A 235 3.48 -4.89 9.85
C PRO A 235 2.70 -5.05 11.16
N LYS A 236 1.37 -5.29 11.10
CA LYS A 236 0.52 -5.54 12.28
C LYS A 236 1.06 -6.71 13.11
N MET A 237 1.30 -7.85 12.48
CA MET A 237 1.72 -9.07 13.21
C MET A 237 3.15 -8.99 13.75
N ARG A 238 4.04 -8.17 13.16
CA ARG A 238 5.36 -7.88 13.74
C ARG A 238 5.31 -6.86 14.87
N HIS A 239 4.31 -5.97 14.90
CA HIS A 239 4.23 -4.93 15.92
C HIS A 239 3.85 -5.47 17.31
N TYR A 240 3.02 -6.53 17.38
CA TYR A 240 2.51 -7.09 18.64
C TYR A 240 3.04 -8.49 18.98
N VAL A 241 4.07 -8.98 18.26
CA VAL A 241 4.57 -10.37 18.41
C VAL A 241 5.02 -10.70 19.83
N HIS A 242 5.60 -9.73 20.55
CA HIS A 242 6.03 -9.88 21.94
C HIS A 242 4.83 -9.87 22.91
N CYS A 243 3.77 -9.12 22.61
CA CYS A 243 2.51 -9.19 23.38
C CYS A 243 1.87 -10.58 23.29
N TYR A 244 1.91 -11.20 22.10
CA TYR A 244 1.46 -12.58 21.90
C TYR A 244 2.40 -13.59 22.58
N ALA A 245 3.73 -13.43 22.46
CA ALA A 245 4.69 -14.27 23.17
C ALA A 245 4.48 -14.25 24.70
N LEU A 246 4.24 -13.07 25.30
CA LEU A 246 3.90 -12.97 26.72
C LEU A 246 2.60 -13.72 27.05
N HIS A 247 1.59 -13.67 26.17
CA HIS A 247 0.36 -14.42 26.36
C HIS A 247 0.57 -15.95 26.28
N CYS A 248 1.44 -16.44 25.40
CA CYS A 248 1.77 -17.87 25.32
C CYS A 248 2.62 -18.37 26.49
N LEU A 249 3.55 -17.55 26.99
CA LEU A 249 4.49 -17.92 28.06
C LEU A 249 3.87 -17.82 29.46
N ASP A 250 3.16 -16.72 29.73
CA ASP A 250 2.42 -16.52 30.98
C ASP A 250 1.07 -15.83 30.69
N VAL A 251 0.06 -16.68 30.46
CA VAL A 251 -1.34 -16.29 30.30
C VAL A 251 -1.81 -15.44 31.48
N GLU A 252 -1.41 -15.76 32.71
CA GLU A 252 -1.83 -15.00 33.88
C GLU A 252 -1.22 -13.61 33.92
N GLN A 253 0.09 -13.47 33.68
CA GLN A 253 0.77 -12.18 33.69
C GLN A 253 0.30 -11.29 32.55
N SER A 254 0.03 -11.87 31.38
CA SER A 254 -0.65 -11.17 30.28
C SER A 254 -2.03 -10.67 30.73
N ASN A 255 -2.84 -11.52 31.37
CA ASN A 255 -4.18 -11.18 31.84
C ASN A 255 -4.19 -10.16 33.00
N ARG A 256 -3.24 -10.24 33.94
CA ARG A 256 -2.98 -9.25 34.99
C ARG A 256 -2.67 -7.89 34.36
N LEU A 257 -1.73 -7.85 33.40
CA LEU A 257 -1.32 -6.63 32.71
C LEU A 257 -2.46 -6.00 31.90
N ARG A 258 -3.31 -6.82 31.25
CA ARG A 258 -4.50 -6.35 30.52
C ARG A 258 -5.51 -5.64 31.44
N ARG A 259 -5.85 -6.24 32.59
CA ARG A 259 -6.72 -5.61 33.62
C ARG A 259 -6.14 -4.28 34.07
N THR A 260 -4.91 -4.28 34.57
CA THR A 260 -4.27 -3.07 35.13
C THR A 260 -4.18 -1.91 34.14
N TYR A 261 -3.94 -2.18 32.85
CA TYR A 261 -3.91 -1.12 31.84
C TYR A 261 -5.32 -0.66 31.42
N LYS A 262 -6.32 -1.54 31.41
CA LYS A 262 -7.73 -1.14 31.19
C LYS A 262 -8.27 -0.30 32.35
N GLU A 263 -8.03 -0.71 33.59
CA GLU A 263 -8.43 0.00 34.82
C GLU A 263 -7.88 1.44 34.86
N ARG A 264 -6.64 1.63 34.37
CA ARG A 264 -5.99 2.94 34.25
C ARG A 264 -6.47 3.77 33.05
N GLY A 265 -7.34 3.23 32.19
CA GLY A 265 -7.79 3.86 30.95
C GLY A 265 -6.68 4.01 29.89
N GLU A 266 -5.62 3.19 29.99
CA GLU A 266 -4.40 3.37 29.20
C GLU A 266 -4.55 3.00 27.73
N ASN A 267 -3.69 3.61 26.91
CA ASN A 267 -3.68 3.36 25.48
C ASN A 267 -2.93 2.06 25.15
N VAL A 268 -3.28 1.43 24.02
CA VAL A 268 -2.65 0.18 23.55
C VAL A 268 -1.14 0.32 23.34
N GLY A 269 -0.64 1.52 23.03
CA GLY A 269 0.80 1.78 22.96
C GLY A 269 1.50 1.62 24.31
N ALA A 270 0.92 2.17 25.39
CA ALA A 270 1.45 2.03 26.75
C ALA A 270 1.41 0.57 27.23
N TRP A 271 0.29 -0.14 27.05
CA TRP A 271 0.18 -1.57 27.34
C TRP A 271 1.20 -2.40 26.55
N ARG A 272 1.32 -2.12 25.24
CA ARG A 272 2.27 -2.80 24.34
C ARG A 272 3.72 -2.62 24.82
N GLN A 273 4.11 -1.44 25.29
CA GLN A 273 5.46 -1.24 25.84
C GLN A 273 5.63 -1.97 27.18
N ALA A 274 4.59 -2.00 28.02
CA ALA A 274 4.62 -2.71 29.30
C ALA A 274 4.83 -4.23 29.14
N CYS A 275 4.35 -4.84 28.03
CA CYS A 275 4.60 -6.25 27.70
C CYS A 275 6.10 -6.62 27.60
N TYR A 276 7.02 -5.66 27.43
CA TYR A 276 8.45 -5.99 27.38
C TYR A 276 9.04 -6.36 28.75
N TYR A 277 8.59 -5.76 29.86
CA TYR A 277 9.23 -6.00 31.17
C TYR A 277 9.14 -7.48 31.61
N PRO A 278 7.96 -8.15 31.63
CA PRO A 278 7.89 -9.55 32.04
C PRO A 278 8.66 -10.51 31.12
N LEU A 279 8.81 -10.17 29.83
CA LEU A 279 9.63 -10.93 28.89
C LEU A 279 11.13 -10.82 29.20
N VAL A 280 11.58 -9.64 29.61
CA VAL A 280 12.98 -9.41 30.02
C VAL A 280 13.28 -10.11 31.34
N ASP A 281 12.34 -10.10 32.29
CA ASP A 281 12.47 -10.85 33.55
C ASP A 281 12.52 -12.37 33.29
N MET A 282 11.59 -12.92 32.48
CA MET A 282 11.65 -14.33 32.08
C MET A 282 12.92 -14.69 31.30
N ALA A 283 13.43 -13.80 30.44
CA ALA A 283 14.70 -14.03 29.74
C ALA A 283 15.87 -14.10 30.73
N LYS A 284 15.97 -13.14 31.66
CA LYS A 284 16.98 -13.09 32.72
C LYS A 284 16.97 -14.37 33.57
N ASP A 285 15.80 -14.86 33.97
CA ASP A 285 15.65 -16.09 34.74
C ASP A 285 16.04 -17.34 33.94
N ASN A 286 16.01 -17.27 32.60
CA ASN A 286 16.54 -18.28 31.67
C ASN A 286 17.98 -17.97 31.21
N GLY A 287 18.76 -17.19 31.98
CA GLY A 287 20.17 -16.90 31.67
C GLY A 287 20.38 -15.98 30.47
N TRP A 288 19.38 -15.14 30.16
CA TRP A 288 19.27 -14.25 28.99
C TRP A 288 18.98 -14.93 27.64
N ASP A 289 18.72 -16.24 27.60
CA ASP A 289 18.36 -16.96 26.36
C ASP A 289 16.87 -16.80 26.00
N ILE A 290 16.54 -15.68 25.35
CA ILE A 290 15.18 -15.40 24.86
C ILE A 290 14.74 -16.31 23.69
N GLU A 291 15.66 -16.82 22.87
CA GLU A 291 15.30 -17.82 21.84
C GLU A 291 15.01 -19.16 22.52
N GLY A 292 15.78 -19.58 23.52
CA GLY A 292 15.48 -20.75 24.35
C GLY A 292 14.14 -20.64 25.09
N VAL A 293 13.70 -19.43 25.44
CA VAL A 293 12.33 -19.19 25.96
C VAL A 293 11.27 -19.29 24.85
N PHE A 294 11.53 -18.82 23.63
CA PHE A 294 10.57 -18.83 22.51
C PHE A 294 10.52 -20.15 21.71
N ASN A 295 11.44 -21.08 21.91
CA ASN A 295 11.47 -22.39 21.23
C ASN A 295 11.18 -23.57 22.20
N LYS A 296 10.63 -23.27 23.39
CA LYS A 296 10.04 -24.24 24.34
C LYS A 296 8.56 -24.50 24.02
#